data_AF-A0A516RAA3-F1
#
_entry.id   AF-A0A516RAA3-F1
#
_cell.length_a   1.000
_cell.length_b   1.000
_cell.length_c   1.000
_cell.angle_alpha   90.00
_cell.angle_beta   90.00
_cell.angle_gamma   90.00
#
_symmetry.space_group_name_H-M   'P 1'
#
loop_
_entity.id
_entity.type
_entity.pdbx_description
1 polymer ?
#
loop_
_entity_poly.entity_id
_entity_poly.type
_entity_poly.pdbx_seq_one_letter_code
_entity_poly.pdbx_strand_id
1 'polypeptide(L)' 'MSNPGGKWQRQGVIPASRRSSECRVEPIYESLLHKWSAQGKTVPGRPDQEWQKLVGRDFWPRS' A
#
# COMPACT_ATOMS: atom_id res chain seq x y z
N MET A 1 42.45 7.85 8.18
CA MET A 1 41.06 8.29 8.44
C MET A 1 40.66 9.24 7.33
N SER A 2 39.76 8.85 6.41
CA SER A 2 38.91 9.76 5.62
C SER A 2 38.13 8.99 4.55
N ASN A 3 36.83 8.80 4.78
CA ASN A 3 35.85 8.79 3.70
C ASN A 3 34.55 9.37 4.27
N PRO A 4 34.25 10.67 4.06
CA PRO A 4 32.97 11.21 4.47
C PRO A 4 31.91 10.74 3.48
N GLY A 5 30.78 10.30 4.03
CA GLY A 5 29.73 9.57 3.35
C GLY A 5 29.38 10.08 1.94
N GLY A 6 29.21 9.10 1.05
CA GLY A 6 28.63 9.31 -0.26
C GLY A 6 27.33 10.12 -0.15
N LYS A 7 27.42 11.36 -0.64
CA LYS A 7 26.36 12.33 -0.87
C LYS A 7 25.15 11.71 -1.58
N TRP A 8 24.23 11.13 -0.82
CA TRP A 8 22.87 10.88 -1.27
C TRP A 8 22.18 12.22 -1.51
N GLN A 9 22.34 12.78 -2.71
CA GLN A 9 21.60 13.96 -3.12
C GLN A 9 20.14 13.57 -3.28
N ARG A 10 19.28 14.04 -2.37
CA ARG A 10 17.83 13.96 -2.53
C ARG A 10 17.46 14.75 -3.78
N GLN A 11 17.19 14.05 -4.86
CA GLN A 11 16.56 14.64 -6.04
C GLN A 11 15.12 15.01 -5.63
N GLY A 12 14.94 16.26 -5.20
CA GLY A 12 13.66 16.82 -4.73
C GLY A 12 12.61 17.01 -5.83
N VAL A 13 12.79 16.35 -6.98
CA VAL A 13 11.92 16.48 -8.13
C VAL A 13 11.54 15.06 -8.56
N ILE A 14 10.34 14.63 -8.19
CA ILE A 14 9.71 13.47 -8.81
C ILE A 14 9.52 13.86 -10.30
N PRO A 15 10.21 13.20 -11.25
CA PRO A 15 10.04 13.51 -12.66
C PRO A 15 8.57 13.41 -13.05
N ALA A 16 8.10 14.30 -13.94
CA ALA A 16 6.70 14.28 -14.37
C ALA A 16 6.28 12.91 -14.95
N SER A 17 7.22 12.16 -15.53
CA SER A 17 7.01 10.78 -15.97
C SER A 17 6.70 9.78 -14.85
N ARG A 18 7.09 10.07 -13.61
CA ARG A 18 6.73 9.31 -12.41
C ARG A 18 5.42 9.76 -11.78
N ARG A 19 4.83 10.87 -12.24
CA ARG A 19 3.47 11.21 -11.88
C ARG A 19 2.59 10.22 -12.63
N SER A 20 2.04 9.25 -11.90
CA SER A 20 1.01 8.35 -12.43
C SER A 20 0.03 9.22 -13.21
N SER A 21 -0.11 8.94 -14.50
CA SER A 21 -1.23 9.43 -15.29
C SER A 21 -2.45 9.01 -14.50
N GLU A 22 -3.07 10.00 -13.85
CA GLU A 22 -4.37 10.00 -13.20
C GLU A 22 -4.92 8.59 -13.07
N CYS A 23 -4.82 7.99 -11.88
CA CYS A 23 -5.23 6.62 -11.55
C CYS A 23 -6.71 6.41 -11.93
N ARG A 24 -6.97 6.28 -13.22
CA ARG A 24 -8.25 5.99 -13.82
C ARG A 24 -8.35 4.51 -13.65
N VAL A 25 -8.97 4.14 -12.54
CA VAL A 25 -9.31 2.78 -12.22
C VAL A 25 -9.91 2.19 -13.49
N GLU A 26 -9.20 1.28 -14.16
CA GLU A 26 -9.69 0.75 -15.41
C GLU A 26 -11.05 0.09 -15.13
N PRO A 27 -12.07 0.25 -16.00
CA PRO A 27 -13.41 -0.27 -15.74
C PRO A 27 -13.42 -1.76 -15.38
N ILE A 28 -12.46 -2.51 -15.94
CA ILE A 28 -12.24 -3.93 -15.67
C ILE A 28 -11.80 -4.14 -14.21
N TYR A 29 -10.87 -3.34 -13.71
CA TYR A 29 -10.39 -3.44 -12.34
C TYR A 29 -11.53 -3.17 -11.34
N GLU A 30 -12.35 -2.13 -11.54
CA GLU A 30 -13.50 -1.87 -10.67
C GLU A 30 -14.51 -3.02 -10.66
N SER A 31 -14.82 -3.59 -11.83
CA SER A 31 -15.74 -4.73 -11.93
C SER A 31 -15.22 -5.96 -11.19
N LEU A 32 -13.90 -6.19 -11.24
CA LEU A 32 -13.23 -7.28 -10.54
C LEU A 32 -13.26 -7.05 -9.02
N LEU A 33 -12.98 -5.83 -8.56
CA LEU A 33 -13.07 -5.47 -7.14
C LEU A 33 -14.47 -5.68 -6.59
N HIS A 34 -15.51 -5.24 -7.31
CA HIS A 34 -16.90 -5.46 -6.91
C HIS A 34 -17.25 -6.95 -6.83
N LYS A 35 -16.83 -7.74 -7.82
CA LYS A 35 -17.08 -9.19 -7.82
C LYS A 35 -16.38 -9.89 -6.65
N TRP A 36 -15.14 -9.53 -6.36
CA TRP A 36 -14.40 -10.10 -5.22
C TRP A 36 -15.01 -9.68 -3.88
N SER A 37 -15.38 -8.41 -3.74
CA SER A 37 -16.07 -7.92 -2.54
C SER A 37 -17.39 -8.64 -2.31
N ALA A 38 -18.21 -8.86 -3.35
CA ALA A 38 -19.48 -9.58 -3.26
C ALA A 38 -19.31 -11.06 -2.87
N GLN A 39 -18.16 -11.65 -3.19
CA GLN A 39 -17.81 -13.03 -2.83
C GLN A 39 -17.14 -13.14 -1.44
N GLY A 40 -16.99 -12.03 -0.71
CA GLY A 40 -16.29 -12.01 0.57
C GLY A 40 -14.78 -12.28 0.45
N LYS A 41 -14.20 -12.05 -0.73
CA LYS A 41 -12.76 -12.22 -0.96
C LYS A 41 -12.00 -10.96 -0.57
N THR A 42 -10.73 -11.13 -0.24
CA THR A 42 -9.81 -10.02 0.05
C THR A 42 -9.60 -9.14 -1.18
N VAL A 43 -9.86 -7.85 -1.04
CA VAL A 43 -9.78 -6.87 -2.12
C VAL A 43 -8.47 -6.09 -1.99
N PRO A 44 -7.60 -6.07 -3.02
CA PRO A 44 -6.36 -5.32 -2.97
C PRO A 44 -6.61 -3.83 -2.74
N GLY A 45 -5.83 -3.21 -1.86
CA GLY A 45 -5.98 -1.80 -1.48
C GLY A 45 -7.01 -1.54 -0.37
N ARG A 46 -7.81 -2.55 0.02
CA ARG A 46 -8.69 -2.46 1.19
C ARG A 46 -8.06 -3.20 2.38
N PRO A 47 -8.05 -2.61 3.59
CA PRO A 47 -7.63 -3.32 4.79
C PRO A 47 -8.51 -4.55 5.02
N ASP A 48 -7.89 -5.70 5.22
CA ASP A 48 -8.59 -6.92 5.59
C ASP A 48 -9.12 -6.79 7.03
N GLN A 49 -10.44 -6.98 7.20
CA GLN A 49 -11.10 -6.81 8.50
C GLN A 49 -10.72 -7.91 9.50
N GLU A 50 -10.52 -9.15 9.04
CA GLU A 50 -10.09 -10.25 9.90
C GLU A 50 -8.65 -10.03 10.36
N TRP A 51 -7.78 -9.57 9.45
CA TRP A 51 -6.44 -9.17 9.80
C TRP A 51 -6.45 -8.02 10.82
N GLN A 52 -7.27 -6.98 10.61
CA GLN A 52 -7.42 -5.88 11.57
C GLN A 52 -7.88 -6.35 12.96
N LYS A 53 -8.83 -7.28 13.02
CA LYS A 53 -9.30 -7.87 14.29
C LYS A 53 -8.19 -8.66 14.99
N LEU A 54 -7.37 -9.38 14.22
CA LEU A 54 -6.21 -10.08 14.76
C LEU A 54 -5.18 -9.07 15.28
N VAL A 55 -4.66 -8.17 14.44
CA VAL A 55 -3.57 -7.27 14.86
C VAL A 55 -4.00 -6.24 15.91
N GLY A 56 -5.28 -5.90 16.00
CA GLY A 56 -5.82 -4.99 17.01
C GLY A 56 -6.01 -5.65 18.38
N ARG A 57 -5.88 -6.97 18.48
CA ARG A 57 -5.91 -7.68 19.75
C ARG A 57 -4.49 -7.75 20.31
N ASP A 58 -4.30 -7.23 21.51
CA ASP A 58 -3.08 -7.47 22.28
C ASP A 58 -3.01 -8.97 22.59
N PHE A 59 -2.27 -9.71 21.74
CA PHE A 59 -2.03 -11.14 21.93
C PHE A 59 -0.94 -11.43 22.95
N TRP A 60 -0.13 -10.43 23.30
CA TRP A 60 0.91 -10.63 24.28
C TRP A 60 0.32 -10.57 25.69
N PRO A 61 0.48 -11.62 26.51
CA PRO A 61 0.19 -11.51 27.93
C PRO A 61 1.11 -10.43 28.50
N ARG A 62 0.51 -9.37 29.04
CA ARG A 62 1.23 -8.43 29.89
C ARG A 62 1.50 -9.15 31.20
N SER A 63 2.73 -9.63 31.36
CA SER A 63 3.32 -10.10 32.62
C SER A 63 3.37 -8.99 33.66
#